data_AF-A0A4R2GJM4-F1
#
_entry.id   AF-A0A4R2GJM4-F1
#
_cell.length_a   1.000
_cell.length_b   1.000
_cell.length_c   1.000
_cell.angle_alpha   90.00
_cell.angle_beta   90.00
_cell.angle_gamma   90.00
#
_symmetry.space_group_name_H-M   'P 1'
#
loop_
_entity.id
_entity.type
_entity.pdbx_description
1 polymer ?
#
loop_
_entity_poly.entity_id
_entity_poly.type
_entity_poly.pdbx_seq_one_letter_code
_entity_poly.pdbx_strand_id
1 'polypeptide(L)'
;MQRNKSDAAERSLLTAEVAARLVGVSPRMIRKLADSGHIQRAGRGKYPFVSVTQGYIRYLEERRAAAVARAGPENALAAAKAREVELRTARDEGRLVDMEDVEAVVARIRKTIASEFAGIFANLPLDIRVRAEAGVAGALSRLDRGTSRAIADLKAGRDPLADASPDID
;
A
#
# COMPACT_ATOMS: atom_id res chain seq x y z
N MET A 1 -27.81 36.01 -21.68
CA MET A 1 -28.25 34.95 -22.62
C MET A 1 -27.25 33.79 -22.54
N GLN A 2 -27.50 32.77 -21.71
CA GLN A 2 -26.74 31.50 -21.71
C GLN A 2 -27.68 30.41 -21.17
N ARG A 3 -28.52 29.88 -22.06
CA ARG A 3 -29.47 28.80 -21.78
C ARG A 3 -29.64 28.03 -23.08
N ASN A 4 -28.66 27.22 -23.49
CA ASN A 4 -28.78 26.39 -24.71
C ASN A 4 -27.82 25.18 -24.81
N LYS A 5 -27.11 24.79 -23.73
CA LYS A 5 -26.29 23.56 -23.72
C LYS A 5 -26.88 22.42 -22.88
N SER A 6 -27.87 22.68 -22.03
CA SER A 6 -28.56 21.69 -21.19
C SER A 6 -29.65 20.89 -21.92
N ASP A 7 -30.39 21.51 -22.85
CA ASP A 7 -31.58 20.88 -23.45
C ASP A 7 -31.27 19.78 -24.49
N ALA A 8 -30.11 19.82 -25.13
CA ALA A 8 -29.72 18.83 -26.14
C ALA A 8 -29.37 17.46 -25.51
N ALA A 9 -28.83 17.47 -24.28
CA ALA A 9 -28.55 16.25 -23.53
C ALA A 9 -29.82 15.59 -22.99
N GLU A 10 -30.85 16.38 -22.68
CA GLU A 10 -32.14 15.91 -22.14
C GLU A 10 -33.01 15.16 -23.16
N ARG A 11 -32.83 15.39 -24.46
CA ARG A 11 -33.65 14.78 -25.53
C ARG A 11 -33.00 13.63 -26.28
N SER A 12 -31.78 13.22 -25.92
CA SER A 12 -31.17 12.05 -26.55
C SER A 12 -31.86 10.78 -26.08
N LEU A 13 -32.80 10.30 -26.90
CA LEU A 13 -33.53 9.05 -26.68
C LEU A 13 -32.71 7.90 -27.24
N LEU A 14 -32.32 6.97 -26.38
CA LEU A 14 -31.55 5.78 -26.71
C LEU A 14 -32.47 4.58 -26.88
N THR A 15 -32.09 3.66 -27.77
CA THR A 15 -32.65 2.30 -27.76
C THR A 15 -32.08 1.50 -26.60
N ALA A 16 -32.72 0.38 -26.25
CA ALA A 16 -32.20 -0.53 -25.23
C ALA A 16 -30.79 -1.02 -25.56
N GLU A 17 -30.44 -1.28 -26.84
CA GLU A 17 -29.08 -1.71 -27.20
C GLU A 17 -28.05 -0.60 -27.00
N VAL A 18 -28.39 0.63 -27.38
CA VAL A 18 -27.48 1.77 -27.23
C VAL A 18 -27.27 2.11 -25.75
N ALA A 19 -28.36 2.14 -24.97
CA ALA A 19 -28.30 2.35 -23.53
C ALA A 19 -27.48 1.25 -22.82
N ALA A 20 -27.63 -0.01 -23.25
CA ALA A 20 -26.89 -1.14 -22.71
C ALA A 20 -25.39 -1.02 -22.96
N ARG A 21 -24.97 -0.66 -24.18
CA ARG A 21 -23.57 -0.42 -24.51
C ARG A 21 -22.98 0.75 -23.73
N LEU A 22 -23.75 1.83 -23.54
CA LEU A 22 -23.30 3.03 -22.82
C LEU A 22 -22.85 2.71 -21.39
N VAL A 23 -23.61 1.90 -20.66
CA VAL A 23 -23.32 1.58 -19.25
C VAL A 23 -22.68 0.20 -19.06
N GLY A 24 -22.38 -0.51 -20.15
CA GLY A 24 -21.68 -1.79 -20.13
C GLY A 24 -22.50 -2.98 -19.59
N VAL A 25 -23.81 -3.02 -19.86
CA VAL A 25 -24.71 -4.10 -19.41
C VAL A 25 -25.45 -4.75 -20.56
N SER A 26 -26.25 -5.79 -20.30
CA SER A 26 -27.11 -6.39 -21.32
C SER A 26 -28.39 -5.55 -21.57
N PRO A 27 -28.98 -5.56 -22.78
CA PRO A 27 -30.26 -4.89 -23.06
C PRO A 27 -31.42 -5.41 -22.20
N ARG A 28 -31.35 -6.67 -21.74
CA ARG A 28 -32.30 -7.23 -20.77
C ARG A 28 -32.20 -6.54 -19.41
N MET A 29 -30.99 -6.18 -18.98
CA MET A 29 -30.77 -5.46 -17.73
C MET A 29 -31.35 -4.04 -17.77
N ILE A 30 -31.21 -3.32 -18.89
CA ILE A 30 -31.81 -1.99 -19.05
C ILE A 30 -33.34 -2.05 -18.89
N ARG A 31 -33.99 -3.06 -19.50
CA ARG A 31 -35.43 -3.27 -19.32
C ARG A 31 -35.80 -3.54 -17.87
N LYS A 32 -35.07 -4.43 -17.20
CA LYS A 32 -35.25 -4.76 -15.78
C LYS A 32 -35.10 -3.54 -14.88
N LEU A 33 -34.08 -2.71 -15.09
CA LEU A 33 -33.85 -1.48 -14.33
C LEU A 33 -34.95 -0.44 -14.56
N ALA A 34 -35.55 -0.45 -15.75
CA ALA A 34 -36.71 0.39 -16.01
C ALA A 34 -38.00 -0.17 -15.38
N ASP A 35 -38.16 -1.49 -15.34
CA ASP A 35 -39.29 -2.13 -14.66
C ASP A 35 -39.20 -1.94 -13.13
N SER A 36 -37.99 -1.90 -12.57
CA SER A 36 -37.75 -1.62 -11.15
C SER A 36 -37.74 -0.13 -10.80
N GLY A 37 -38.08 0.75 -11.76
CA GLY A 37 -38.18 2.20 -11.54
C GLY A 37 -36.84 2.95 -11.44
N HIS A 38 -35.70 2.29 -11.64
CA HIS A 38 -34.40 2.97 -11.63
C HIS A 38 -34.20 3.82 -12.88
N ILE A 39 -34.67 3.37 -14.05
CA ILE A 39 -34.59 4.08 -15.33
C ILE A 39 -36.00 4.44 -15.81
N GLN A 40 -36.25 5.71 -16.13
CA GLN A 40 -37.52 6.15 -16.69
C GLN A 40 -37.58 5.90 -18.21
N ARG A 41 -38.76 5.53 -18.71
CA ARG A 41 -39.03 5.34 -20.14
C ARG A 41 -39.69 6.60 -20.69
N ALA A 42 -39.21 7.10 -21.82
CA ALA A 42 -39.89 8.19 -22.55
C ALA A 42 -40.90 7.65 -23.57
N GLY A 43 -40.87 6.35 -23.86
CA GLY A 43 -41.78 5.68 -24.78
C GLY A 43 -41.40 4.23 -24.99
N ARG A 44 -42.11 3.52 -25.88
CA ARG A 44 -41.85 2.11 -26.18
C ARG A 44 -40.42 1.92 -26.70
N GLY A 45 -39.57 1.29 -25.89
CA GLY A 45 -38.16 1.02 -26.23
C GLY A 45 -37.25 2.24 -26.28
N LYS A 46 -37.70 3.40 -25.77
CA LYS A 46 -36.94 4.67 -25.77
C LYS A 46 -36.60 5.11 -24.36
N TYR A 47 -35.32 5.34 -24.11
CA TYR A 47 -34.77 5.69 -22.80
C TYR A 47 -34.00 7.01 -22.88
N PRO A 48 -34.35 8.03 -22.10
CA PRO A 48 -33.55 9.24 -22.01
C PRO A 48 -32.14 8.95 -21.51
N PHE A 49 -31.13 9.48 -22.18
CA PHE A 49 -29.72 9.33 -21.81
C PHE A 49 -29.47 9.63 -20.32
N VAL A 50 -29.97 10.78 -19.84
CA VAL A 50 -29.79 11.22 -18.44
C VAL A 50 -30.37 10.20 -17.47
N SER A 51 -31.56 9.67 -17.78
CA SER A 51 -32.23 8.69 -16.92
C SER A 51 -31.50 7.35 -16.86
N VAL A 52 -30.92 6.90 -17.99
CA VAL A 52 -30.12 5.67 -18.03
C VAL A 52 -28.88 5.83 -17.15
N THR A 53 -28.14 6.93 -17.32
CA THR A 53 -26.89 7.17 -16.58
C THR A 53 -27.14 7.32 -15.08
N GLN A 54 -28.05 8.21 -14.68
CA GLN A 54 -28.35 8.45 -13.26
C GLN A 54 -29.03 7.25 -12.61
N GLY A 55 -29.95 6.60 -13.32
CA GLY A 55 -30.62 5.40 -12.84
C GLY A 55 -29.67 4.24 -12.59
N TYR A 56 -28.68 4.07 -13.46
CA TYR A 56 -27.65 3.04 -13.28
C TYR A 56 -26.69 3.37 -12.13
N ILE A 57 -26.26 4.63 -11.99
CA ILE A 57 -25.43 5.06 -10.85
C ILE A 57 -26.13 4.78 -9.53
N ARG A 58 -27.40 5.17 -9.39
CA ARG A 58 -28.20 4.90 -8.19
C ARG A 58 -28.32 3.41 -7.90
N TYR A 59 -28.55 2.59 -8.93
CA TYR A 59 -28.57 1.12 -8.78
C TYR A 59 -27.23 0.56 -8.25
N LEU A 60 -26.10 1.09 -8.73
CA LEU A 60 -24.77 0.69 -8.25
C LEU A 60 -24.53 1.13 -6.80
N GLU A 61 -24.95 2.34 -6.44
CA GLU A 61 -24.85 2.86 -5.07
C GLU A 61 -25.69 2.04 -4.10
N GLU A 62 -26.94 1.72 -4.45
CA GLU A 62 -27.80 0.86 -3.64
C GLU A 62 -27.21 -0.55 -3.47
N ARG A 63 -26.63 -1.12 -4.53
CA ARG A 63 -25.94 -2.42 -4.42
C ARG A 63 -24.67 -2.36 -3.58
N ARG A 64 -23.91 -1.27 -3.65
CA ARG A 64 -22.75 -1.05 -2.80
C ARG A 64 -23.18 -0.88 -1.35
N ALA A 65 -24.19 -0.06 -1.07
CA ALA A 65 -24.75 0.11 0.27
C ALA A 65 -25.28 -1.21 0.83
N ALA A 66 -25.99 -2.01 0.03
CA ALA A 66 -26.44 -3.34 0.43
C ALA A 66 -25.29 -4.33 0.66
N ALA A 67 -24.22 -4.25 -0.14
CA ALA A 67 -23.03 -5.06 0.05
C ALA A 67 -22.26 -4.67 1.31
N VAL A 68 -22.15 -3.37 1.62
CA VAL A 68 -21.54 -2.85 2.85
C VAL A 68 -22.36 -3.20 4.09
N ALA A 69 -23.70 -3.10 4.01
CA ALA A 69 -24.59 -3.50 5.10
C ALA A 69 -24.57 -5.04 5.35
N ARG A 70 -24.31 -5.84 4.32
CA ARG A 70 -24.12 -7.30 4.42
C ARG A 70 -22.69 -7.69 4.79
N ALA A 71 -21.71 -6.82 4.55
CA ALA A 71 -20.33 -6.95 4.99
C ALA A 71 -20.26 -6.66 6.50
N GLY A 72 -20.87 -7.56 7.29
CA GLY A 72 -20.65 -7.61 8.72
C GLY A 72 -19.20 -8.02 9.06
N PRO A 73 -18.90 -8.28 10.35
CA PRO A 73 -17.56 -8.60 10.85
C PRO A 73 -16.83 -9.75 10.12
N GLU A 74 -17.54 -10.58 9.36
CA GLU A 74 -16.98 -11.64 8.51
C GLU A 74 -16.06 -11.11 7.39
N ASN A 75 -16.35 -9.94 6.80
CA ASN A 75 -15.46 -9.34 5.79
C ASN A 75 -14.22 -8.69 6.43
N ALA A 76 -14.34 -8.21 7.67
CA ALA A 76 -13.19 -7.78 8.46
C ALA A 76 -12.29 -8.97 8.83
N LEU A 77 -12.88 -10.11 9.19
CA LEU A 77 -12.17 -11.34 9.48
C LEU A 77 -11.51 -11.92 8.21
N ALA A 78 -12.19 -11.90 7.06
CA ALA A 78 -11.63 -12.31 5.78
C ALA A 78 -10.49 -11.39 5.33
N ALA A 79 -10.61 -10.08 5.51
CA ALA A 79 -9.54 -9.12 5.23
C ALA A 79 -8.35 -9.28 6.19
N ALA A 80 -8.59 -9.57 7.47
CA ALA A 80 -7.54 -9.86 8.44
C ALA A 80 -6.80 -11.16 8.10
N LYS A 81 -7.53 -12.23 7.74
CA LYS A 81 -6.95 -13.51 7.30
C LYS A 81 -6.20 -13.37 5.97
N ALA A 82 -6.68 -12.55 5.04
CA ALA A 82 -5.98 -12.27 3.80
C ALA A 82 -4.63 -11.57 4.06
N ARG A 83 -4.62 -10.56 4.94
CA ARG A 83 -3.38 -9.91 5.37
C ARG A 83 -2.43 -10.87 6.09
N GLU A 84 -2.95 -11.74 6.94
CA GLU A 84 -2.15 -12.76 7.64
C GLU A 84 -1.50 -13.73 6.64
N VAL A 85 -2.23 -14.18 5.62
CA VAL A 85 -1.72 -15.06 4.56
C VAL A 85 -0.69 -14.34 3.68
N GLU A 86 -0.90 -13.06 3.34
CA GLU A 86 0.08 -12.24 2.63
C GLU A 86 1.37 -12.06 3.43
N LEU A 87 1.26 -11.73 4.72
CA LEU A 87 2.42 -11.58 5.61
C LEU A 87 3.17 -12.91 5.80
N ARG A 88 2.45 -14.04 5.89
CA ARG A 88 3.08 -15.37 5.98
C ARG A 88 3.81 -15.74 4.70
N THR A 89 3.18 -15.51 3.54
CA THR A 89 3.80 -15.79 2.24
C THR A 89 5.07 -14.94 2.02
N ALA A 90 5.04 -13.66 2.42
CA ALA A 90 6.20 -12.78 2.31
C ALA A 90 7.35 -13.12 3.28
N ARG A 91 7.06 -13.73 4.45
CA ARG A 91 8.07 -14.33 5.33
C ARG A 91 8.70 -15.57 4.69
N ASP A 92 7.89 -16.45 4.10
CA ASP A 92 8.35 -17.70 3.48
C ASP A 92 9.27 -17.46 2.26
N GLU A 93 9.15 -16.31 1.60
CA GLU A 93 9.97 -15.93 0.45
C GLU A 93 11.24 -15.14 0.80
N GLY A 94 11.57 -15.01 2.09
CA GLY A 94 12.76 -14.29 2.57
C GLY A 94 12.74 -12.77 2.33
N ARG A 95 11.56 -12.20 2.07
CA ARG A 95 11.38 -10.76 1.79
C ARG A 95 11.05 -9.92 3.03
N LEU A 96 10.76 -10.58 4.15
CA LEU A 96 10.50 -9.94 5.44
C LEU A 96 11.41 -10.56 6.50
N VAL A 97 12.14 -9.70 7.22
CA VAL A 97 12.96 -10.08 8.37
C VAL A 97 12.36 -9.44 9.61
N ASP A 98 12.33 -10.15 10.74
CA ASP A 98 11.90 -9.56 12.00
C ASP A 98 12.89 -8.46 12.43
N MET A 99 12.38 -7.35 12.92
CA MET A 99 13.23 -6.27 13.37
C MET A 99 14.09 -6.69 14.57
N GLU A 100 13.58 -7.57 15.44
CA GLU A 100 14.35 -8.13 16.55
C GLU A 100 15.56 -8.95 16.04
N ASP A 101 15.38 -9.71 14.96
CA ASP A 101 16.46 -10.48 14.33
C ASP A 101 17.51 -9.55 13.71
N VAL A 102 17.08 -8.48 13.04
CA VAL A 102 17.99 -7.47 12.47
C VAL A 102 18.84 -6.82 13.57
N GLU A 103 18.22 -6.40 14.67
CA GLU A 103 18.94 -5.81 15.80
C GLU A 103 19.92 -6.79 16.44
N ALA A 104 19.51 -8.05 16.63
CA ALA A 104 20.37 -9.09 17.19
C ALA A 104 21.58 -9.38 16.30
N VAL A 105 21.38 -9.47 14.98
CA VAL A 105 22.46 -9.70 14.01
C VAL A 105 23.44 -8.52 13.98
N VAL A 106 22.94 -7.29 13.93
CA VAL A 106 23.80 -6.09 13.93
C VAL A 106 24.58 -5.96 15.23
N ALA A 107 23.95 -6.22 16.39
CA ALA A 107 24.63 -6.24 17.68
C ALA A 107 25.72 -7.32 17.75
N ARG A 108 25.45 -8.51 17.19
CA ARG A 108 26.44 -9.58 17.08
C ARG A 108 27.65 -9.15 16.25
N ILE A 109 27.43 -8.56 15.08
CA ILE A 109 28.52 -8.08 14.20
C ILE A 109 29.39 -7.06 14.92
N ARG A 110 28.79 -6.04 15.56
CA ARG A 110 29.53 -5.04 16.35
C ARG A 110 30.40 -5.68 17.43
N LYS A 111 29.82 -6.62 18.19
CA LYS A 111 30.53 -7.32 19.26
C LYS A 111 31.69 -8.15 18.73
N THR A 112 31.51 -8.85 17.62
CA THR A 112 32.58 -9.60 16.96
C THR A 112 33.72 -8.67 16.54
N ILE A 113 33.42 -7.55 15.90
CA ILE A 113 34.45 -6.57 15.51
C ILE A 113 35.22 -6.07 16.74
N ALA A 114 34.51 -5.67 17.80
CA ALA A 114 35.14 -5.22 19.03
C ALA A 114 36.03 -6.29 19.69
N SER A 115 35.61 -7.56 19.67
CA SER A 115 36.41 -8.66 20.22
C SER A 115 37.66 -8.96 19.40
N GLU A 116 37.60 -8.85 18.06
CA GLU A 116 38.78 -9.02 17.20
C GLU A 116 39.83 -7.95 17.50
N PHE A 117 39.40 -6.68 17.64
CA PHE A 117 40.32 -5.61 18.04
C PHE A 117 40.91 -5.82 19.42
N ALA A 118 40.12 -6.27 20.40
CA ALA A 118 40.63 -6.60 21.73
C ALA A 118 41.70 -7.71 21.69
N GLY A 119 41.51 -8.73 20.83
CA GLY A 119 42.49 -9.79 20.60
C GLY A 119 43.80 -9.26 19.98
N ILE A 120 43.69 -8.32 19.03
CA ILE A 120 44.87 -7.64 18.45
C ILE A 120 45.60 -6.83 19.53
N PHE A 121 44.88 -6.05 20.33
CA PHE A 121 45.47 -5.20 21.37
C PHE A 121 46.18 -5.98 22.46
N ALA A 122 45.71 -7.19 22.78
CA ALA A 122 46.33 -8.04 23.79
C ALA A 122 47.81 -8.36 23.48
N ASN A 123 48.19 -8.36 22.19
CA ASN A 123 49.54 -8.69 21.74
C ASN A 123 50.44 -7.46 21.51
N LEU A 124 49.93 -6.24 21.74
CA LEU A 124 50.69 -5.01 21.52
C LEU A 124 51.48 -4.58 22.76
N PRO A 125 52.66 -3.95 22.56
CA PRO A 125 53.35 -3.20 23.61
C PRO A 125 52.43 -2.15 24.24
N LEU A 126 52.57 -1.91 25.55
CA LEU A 126 51.64 -1.08 26.34
C LEU A 126 51.47 0.35 25.80
N ASP A 127 52.57 0.97 25.38
CA ASP A 127 52.60 2.33 24.85
C ASP A 127 51.93 2.49 23.47
N ILE A 128 51.89 1.40 22.68
CA ILE A 128 51.18 1.33 21.41
C ILE A 128 49.72 0.99 21.66
N ARG A 129 49.43 0.03 22.54
CA ARG A 129 48.08 -0.42 22.92
C ARG A 129 47.21 0.74 23.36
N VAL A 130 47.66 1.57 24.30
CA VAL A 130 46.85 2.69 24.84
C VAL A 130 46.45 3.67 23.73
N ARG A 131 47.37 3.97 22.79
CA ARG A 131 47.09 4.85 21.65
C ARG A 131 46.16 4.19 20.63
N ALA A 132 46.35 2.90 20.34
CA ALA A 132 45.53 2.13 19.42
C ALA A 132 44.10 1.95 19.94
N GLU A 133 43.93 1.63 21.22
CA GLU A 133 42.63 1.50 21.89
C GLU A 133 41.84 2.80 21.81
N ALA A 134 42.46 3.95 22.09
CA ALA A 134 41.79 5.24 22.00
C ALA A 134 41.30 5.55 20.57
N GLY A 135 42.13 5.27 19.55
CA GLY A 135 41.77 5.47 18.15
C GLY A 135 40.61 4.57 17.70
N VAL A 136 40.67 3.28 18.06
CA VAL A 136 39.66 2.30 17.68
C VAL A 136 38.37 2.47 18.47
N ALA A 137 38.42 2.85 19.75
CA ALA A 137 37.22 3.16 20.52
C ALA A 137 36.41 4.29 19.86
N GLY A 138 37.08 5.31 19.32
CA GLY A 138 36.44 6.37 18.53
C GLY A 138 35.79 5.85 17.24
N ALA A 139 36.44 4.93 16.54
CA ALA A 139 35.90 4.30 15.33
C ALA A 139 34.68 3.40 15.63
N LEU A 140 34.76 2.57 16.67
CA LEU A 140 33.65 1.72 17.13
C LEU A 140 32.45 2.57 17.57
N SER A 141 32.68 3.69 18.26
CA SER A 141 31.61 4.62 18.65
C SER A 141 30.92 5.27 17.45
N ARG A 142 31.66 5.55 16.36
CA ARG A 142 31.06 6.02 15.10
C ARG A 142 30.24 4.93 14.42
N LEU A 143 30.77 3.71 14.36
CA LEU A 143 30.07 2.55 13.81
C LEU A 143 28.78 2.29 14.58
N ASP A 144 28.81 2.37 15.91
CA ASP A 144 27.64 2.19 16.76
C ASP A 144 26.55 3.23 16.47
N ARG A 145 26.92 4.51 16.37
CA ARG A 145 25.95 5.57 16.03
C ARG A 145 25.36 5.37 14.63
N GLY A 146 26.20 5.07 13.64
CA GLY A 146 25.76 4.88 12.26
C GLY A 146 24.76 3.73 12.13
N THR A 147 25.08 2.57 12.72
CA THR A 147 24.19 1.41 12.65
C THR A 147 22.95 1.55 13.53
N SER A 148 22.99 2.32 14.63
CA SER A 148 21.78 2.61 15.42
C SER A 148 20.83 3.55 14.67
N ARG A 149 21.36 4.51 13.91
CA ARG A 149 20.57 5.34 13.00
C ARG A 149 19.92 4.50 11.90
N ALA A 150 20.68 3.62 11.24
CA ALA A 150 20.15 2.72 10.23
C ALA A 150 18.99 1.85 10.76
N ILE A 151 19.12 1.31 11.98
CA ILE A 151 18.06 0.56 12.66
C ILE A 151 16.82 1.44 12.90
N ALA A 152 17.00 2.69 13.32
CA ALA A 152 15.89 3.62 13.55
C ALA A 152 15.18 4.02 12.25
N ASP A 153 15.91 4.17 11.15
CA ASP A 153 15.34 4.44 9.83
C ASP A 153 14.55 3.25 9.30
N LEU A 154 15.07 2.02 9.45
CA LEU A 154 14.33 0.79 9.15
C LEU A 154 13.02 0.70 9.94
N LYS A 155 13.06 0.96 11.26
CA LYS A 155 11.86 0.98 12.12
C LYS A 155 10.82 2.02 11.71
N ALA A 156 11.28 3.13 11.14
CA ALA A 156 10.40 4.19 10.64
C ALA A 156 9.98 3.99 9.18
N GLY A 157 10.37 2.89 8.53
CA GLY A 157 10.07 2.60 7.13
C GLY A 157 10.81 3.50 6.14
N ARG A 158 11.91 4.13 6.55
CA ARG A 158 12.80 4.91 5.68
C ARG A 158 13.93 4.02 5.18
N ASP A 159 14.52 4.40 4.04
CA ASP A 159 15.71 3.74 3.52
C ASP A 159 16.94 4.08 4.41
N PRO A 160 17.54 3.10 5.12
CA PRO A 160 18.69 3.34 5.99
C PRO A 160 19.98 3.66 5.25
N LEU A 161 20.02 3.48 3.92
CA LEU A 161 21.20 3.73 3.08
C LEU A 161 21.11 5.03 2.28
N ALA A 162 20.00 5.77 2.38
CA ALA A 162 19.78 6.98 1.60
C ALA A 162 20.84 8.08 1.84
N ASP A 163 21.41 8.13 3.06
CA ASP A 163 22.45 9.10 3.45
C ASP A 163 23.87 8.51 3.42
N ALA A 164 24.04 7.25 3.02
CA ALA A 164 25.35 6.62 2.88
C ALA A 164 26.02 7.08 1.57
N SER A 165 26.44 8.34 1.52
CA SER A 165 27.45 8.77 0.53
C SER A 165 28.69 7.90 0.77
N PRO A 166 29.23 7.21 -0.25
CA PRO A 166 30.53 6.58 -0.15
C PRO A 166 31.57 7.70 -0.19
N ASP A 167 31.72 8.42 0.93
CA ASP A 167 32.88 9.29 1.15
C ASP A 167 34.06 8.37 1.44
N ILE A 168 34.53 7.73 0.37
CA ILE A 168 35.88 7.21 0.25
C ILE A 168 36.71 8.37 -0.30
N ASP A 169 37.27 9.16 0.60
CA ASP A 169 38.47 9.97 0.38
C ASP A 169 39.56 9.50 1.35
#